data_AF-A0A5C6EX31-F1
#
_entry.id   AF-A0A5C6EX31-F1
#
_cell.length_a   1.000
_cell.length_b   1.000
_cell.length_c   1.000
_cell.angle_alpha   90.00
_cell.angle_beta   90.00
_cell.angle_gamma   90.00
#
_symmetry.space_group_name_H-M   'P 1'
#
loop_
_entity.id
_entity.type
_entity.pdbx_description
1 polymer ?
#
loop_
_entity_poly.entity_id
_entity_poly.type
_entity_poly.pdbx_seq_one_letter_code
_entity_poly.pdbx_strand_id
1 'polypeptide(L)'
;MPQSQMRRIKLQSLVLTCVHLLQTSAWAQVSIEYSGDFEWDEQTATLTFQTSGTMPDSKEGFFWRVPARVKRIVIDANVQVRGGFRVLYREKANPLHIVGKDRKSSVIFGTDEDAWTDRNGVSENEKWKYSSVSVIEDAVVHVLNVTCLNPRGYIISGYANDAVIHVDSCSLLDTRDGNNNNSDGFAGAGGSSVTNSLISTADDGIKVYSDITIENTTIEHHRNGAPLQFGWGGKNETVSAQIKGLVIKGVDRENRYNMAPITWERGNDSVRNVSIDGLEVEIKGEVYNEEEMAWRPIGLFELKPSDCEFNLTAVNVKLNGLPMGLRKTKGTVDISEALK
;
A
#
# COMPACT_ATOMS: atom_id res chain seq x y z
N MET A 1 41.60 83.75 -43.15
CA MET A 1 42.06 83.39 -41.78
C MET A 1 41.14 84.09 -40.80
N PRO A 2 40.71 83.56 -39.64
CA PRO A 2 40.92 82.23 -39.02
C PRO A 2 39.59 81.54 -38.55
N GLN A 3 39.72 80.34 -37.94
CA GLN A 3 38.93 79.79 -36.81
C GLN A 3 37.40 79.60 -36.96
N SER A 4 36.87 78.37 -36.96
CA SER A 4 36.56 77.53 -35.77
C SER A 4 35.28 76.72 -36.15
N GLN A 5 34.89 75.56 -35.66
CA GLN A 5 35.14 74.80 -34.44
C GLN A 5 35.02 73.30 -34.79
N MET A 6 35.98 72.49 -34.35
CA MET A 6 35.85 71.03 -34.30
C MET A 6 34.99 70.65 -33.08
N ARG A 7 33.80 70.10 -33.31
CA ARG A 7 32.98 69.48 -32.26
C ARG A 7 33.52 68.08 -31.95
N ARG A 8 34.15 67.93 -30.78
CA ARG A 8 34.46 66.63 -30.17
C ARG A 8 33.16 66.01 -29.64
N ILE A 9 32.72 64.91 -30.24
CA ILE A 9 31.69 64.04 -29.67
C ILE A 9 32.40 63.16 -28.63
N LYS A 10 32.04 63.33 -27.36
CA LYS A 10 32.48 62.45 -26.26
C LYS A 10 31.69 61.14 -26.37
N LEU A 11 32.37 60.05 -26.71
CA LEU A 11 31.88 58.70 -26.47
C LEU A 11 31.89 58.48 -24.95
N GLN A 12 30.75 58.62 -24.29
CA GLN A 12 30.58 58.16 -22.91
C GLN A 12 30.38 56.65 -22.95
N SER A 13 31.39 55.93 -22.45
CA SER A 13 31.31 54.52 -22.11
C SER A 13 30.19 54.29 -21.08
N LEU A 14 29.03 53.84 -21.55
CA LEU A 14 28.00 53.27 -20.71
C LEU A 14 28.38 51.80 -20.45
N VAL A 15 29.25 51.59 -19.46
CA VAL A 15 29.43 50.26 -18.85
C VAL A 15 28.14 49.98 -18.08
N LEU A 16 27.18 49.39 -18.77
CA LEU A 16 25.97 48.85 -18.19
C LEU A 16 26.40 47.58 -17.43
N THR A 17 26.82 47.76 -16.19
CA THR A 17 27.00 46.65 -15.24
C THR A 17 25.60 46.09 -14.97
N CYS A 18 25.15 45.16 -15.83
CA CYS A 18 24.12 44.21 -15.48
C CYS A 18 24.67 43.35 -14.34
N VAL A 19 24.61 43.89 -13.12
CA VAL A 19 24.61 43.09 -11.90
C VAL A 19 23.34 42.27 -12.03
N HIS A 20 23.46 41.08 -12.62
CA HIS A 20 22.51 40.02 -12.40
C HIS A 20 22.45 39.85 -10.89
N LEU A 21 21.43 40.46 -10.29
CA LEU A 21 20.81 40.01 -9.07
C LEU A 21 20.46 38.53 -9.32
N LEU A 22 21.45 37.67 -9.09
CA LEU A 22 21.24 36.30 -8.68
C LEU A 22 20.57 36.40 -7.31
N GLN A 23 19.30 36.79 -7.33
CA GLN A 23 18.36 36.34 -6.32
C GLN A 23 18.32 34.83 -6.52
N THR A 24 19.29 34.14 -5.94
CA THR A 24 19.11 32.76 -5.49
C THR A 24 17.92 32.85 -4.55
N SER A 25 16.74 32.70 -5.13
CA SER A 25 15.53 32.44 -4.38
C SER A 25 15.91 31.25 -3.54
N ALA A 26 16.07 31.46 -2.24
CA ALA A 26 16.27 30.37 -1.30
C ALA A 26 14.96 29.61 -1.28
N TRP A 27 14.75 28.78 -2.32
CA TRP A 27 13.64 27.87 -2.40
C TRP A 27 13.76 26.98 -1.18
N ALA A 28 12.79 27.10 -0.28
CA ALA A 28 12.84 26.49 1.03
C ALA A 28 13.14 24.99 0.86
N GLN A 29 14.21 24.49 1.48
CA GLN A 29 14.56 23.07 1.46
C GLN A 29 13.37 22.21 1.89
N VAL A 30 13.33 20.95 1.45
CA VAL A 30 12.36 19.97 1.98
C VAL A 30 12.60 19.84 3.48
N SER A 31 11.59 20.21 4.27
CA SER A 31 11.63 20.05 5.73
C SER A 31 11.13 18.66 6.07
N ILE A 32 12.02 17.87 6.64
CA ILE A 32 11.74 16.58 7.24
C ILE A 32 12.57 16.49 8.52
N GLU A 33 11.93 16.07 9.61
CA GLU A 33 12.63 15.71 10.84
C GLU A 33 12.99 14.23 10.74
N TYR A 34 14.27 13.95 10.54
CA TYR A 34 14.80 12.60 10.37
C TYR A 34 16.21 12.56 10.94
N SER A 35 16.51 11.53 11.74
CA SER A 35 17.79 11.44 12.45
C SER A 35 18.97 10.99 11.58
N GLY A 36 18.72 10.44 10.40
CA GLY A 36 19.74 10.01 9.45
C GLY A 36 20.00 11.06 8.36
N ASP A 37 20.85 10.70 7.42
CA ASP A 37 21.22 11.55 6.30
C ASP A 37 20.26 11.37 5.13
N PHE A 38 19.92 12.47 4.47
CA PHE A 38 19.16 12.49 3.25
C PHE A 38 19.66 13.58 2.30
N GLU A 39 19.40 13.39 1.02
CA GLU A 39 19.72 14.35 -0.04
C GLU A 39 18.43 14.79 -0.74
N TRP A 40 18.34 16.07 -1.07
CA TRP A 40 17.26 16.64 -1.88
C TRP A 40 17.80 17.13 -3.21
N ASP A 41 17.34 16.51 -4.30
CA ASP A 41 17.55 17.00 -5.66
C ASP A 41 16.32 17.78 -6.12
N GLU A 42 16.46 19.10 -6.22
CA GLU A 42 15.39 19.99 -6.63
C GLU A 42 15.02 19.84 -8.11
N GLN A 43 15.98 19.49 -8.99
CA GLN A 43 15.73 19.41 -10.43
C GLN A 43 14.81 18.24 -10.76
N THR A 44 15.01 17.10 -10.09
CA THR A 44 14.18 15.91 -10.25
C THR A 44 13.05 15.83 -9.23
N ALA A 45 13.06 16.72 -8.24
CA ALA A 45 12.18 16.70 -7.09
C ALA A 45 12.23 15.36 -6.32
N THR A 46 13.45 14.86 -6.10
CA THR A 46 13.73 13.57 -5.47
C THR A 46 14.36 13.77 -4.10
N LEU A 47 13.78 13.14 -3.07
CA LEU A 47 14.41 12.99 -1.76
C LEU A 47 15.00 11.58 -1.63
N THR A 48 16.28 11.47 -1.29
CA THR A 48 16.97 10.18 -1.12
C THR A 48 17.42 10.01 0.31
N PHE A 49 16.94 8.97 1.00
CA PHE A 49 17.47 8.55 2.31
C PHE A 49 18.76 7.75 2.10
N GLN A 50 19.87 8.27 2.63
CA GLN A 50 21.22 7.72 2.41
C GLN A 50 21.70 6.86 3.59
N THR A 51 21.22 7.15 4.80
CA THR A 51 21.52 6.37 6.00
C THR A 51 20.26 6.07 6.80
N SER A 52 20.29 4.97 7.56
CA SER A 52 19.19 4.58 8.44
C SER A 52 18.97 5.62 9.53
N GLY A 53 17.73 5.81 9.92
CA GLY A 53 17.32 6.86 10.85
C GLY A 53 15.85 6.74 11.21
N THR A 54 15.40 7.66 12.05
CA THR A 54 14.06 7.64 12.65
C THR A 54 13.40 9.01 12.50
N MET A 55 12.13 9.02 12.10
CA MET A 55 11.23 10.17 12.24
C MET A 55 10.83 10.33 13.72
N PRO A 56 10.33 11.50 14.18
CA PRO A 56 9.92 11.70 15.56
C PRO A 56 9.01 10.60 16.09
N ASP A 57 9.38 10.02 17.24
CA ASP A 57 8.64 8.92 17.84
C ASP A 57 7.40 9.42 18.60
N SER A 58 6.47 10.00 17.84
CA SER A 58 5.17 10.44 18.34
C SER A 58 4.06 9.91 17.43
N LYS A 59 2.82 9.93 17.90
CA LYS A 59 1.66 9.42 17.14
C LYS A 59 1.57 10.03 15.74
N GLU A 60 1.79 11.35 15.61
CA GLU A 60 1.68 12.07 14.34
C GLU A 60 3.04 12.39 13.70
N GLY A 61 4.05 12.74 14.49
CA GLY A 61 5.38 13.08 13.97
C GLY A 61 6.12 11.91 13.31
N PHE A 62 5.69 10.67 13.59
CA PHE A 62 6.23 9.48 12.93
C PHE A 62 5.89 9.40 11.44
N PHE A 63 4.89 10.16 10.99
CA PHE A 63 4.42 10.15 9.62
C PHE A 63 4.80 11.46 8.94
N TRP A 64 5.75 11.39 8.03
CA TRP A 64 6.11 12.55 7.22
C TRP A 64 4.98 12.85 6.22
N ARG A 65 4.38 14.03 6.34
CA ARG A 65 3.41 14.54 5.38
C ARG A 65 4.16 14.97 4.12
N VAL A 66 4.19 14.09 3.12
CA VAL A 66 5.01 14.28 1.91
C VAL A 66 4.51 15.51 1.15
N PRO A 67 5.33 16.58 1.01
CA PRO A 67 4.92 17.77 0.29
C PRO A 67 4.65 17.45 -1.18
N ALA A 68 3.60 18.03 -1.78
CA ALA A 68 3.23 17.76 -3.17
C ALA A 68 4.35 18.02 -4.20
N ARG A 69 5.32 18.88 -3.87
CA ARG A 69 6.50 19.12 -4.69
C ARG A 69 7.45 17.93 -4.78
N VAL A 70 7.49 17.05 -3.78
CA VAL A 70 8.32 15.83 -3.81
C VAL A 70 7.66 14.82 -4.74
N LYS A 71 8.31 14.51 -5.85
CA LYS A 71 7.79 13.57 -6.86
C LYS A 71 8.31 12.16 -6.64
N ARG A 72 9.48 12.04 -6.02
CA ARG A 72 10.14 10.77 -5.77
C ARG A 72 10.78 10.74 -4.39
N ILE A 73 10.61 9.62 -3.71
CA ILE A 73 11.32 9.23 -2.50
C ILE A 73 12.13 7.99 -2.85
N VAL A 74 13.44 8.04 -2.59
CA VAL A 74 14.36 6.92 -2.78
C VAL A 74 14.90 6.50 -1.42
N ILE A 75 14.89 5.20 -1.15
CA ILE A 75 15.54 4.60 0.02
C ILE A 75 16.73 3.79 -0.51
N ASP A 76 17.94 4.15 -0.09
CA ASP A 76 19.14 3.44 -0.54
C ASP A 76 19.17 1.98 -0.07
N ALA A 77 20.04 1.18 -0.68
CA ALA A 77 20.24 -0.20 -0.24
C ALA A 77 20.86 -0.19 1.17
N ASN A 78 20.45 -1.14 2.01
CA ASN A 78 20.82 -1.22 3.43
C ASN A 78 20.41 0.00 4.27
N VAL A 79 19.38 0.73 3.84
CA VAL A 79 18.79 1.84 4.60
C VAL A 79 17.42 1.44 5.13
N GLN A 80 17.26 1.65 6.44
CA GLN A 80 15.99 1.51 7.13
C GLN A 80 15.49 2.88 7.59
N VAL A 81 14.36 3.32 7.04
CA VAL A 81 13.63 4.50 7.48
C VAL A 81 12.61 4.07 8.53
N ARG A 82 12.85 4.38 9.80
CA ARG A 82 11.85 4.18 10.88
C ARG A 82 10.86 5.34 10.86
N GLY A 83 9.72 5.15 10.21
CA GLY A 83 8.74 6.19 9.93
C GLY A 83 7.65 5.70 8.98
N GLY A 84 6.75 6.60 8.60
CA GLY A 84 5.74 6.37 7.57
C GLY A 84 5.58 7.56 6.64
N PHE A 85 5.04 7.30 5.45
CA PHE A 85 4.78 8.33 4.45
C PHE A 85 3.29 8.61 4.36
N ARG A 86 2.90 9.83 4.73
CA ARG A 86 1.51 10.29 4.63
C ARG A 86 1.34 11.17 3.41
N VAL A 87 0.57 10.68 2.45
CA VAL A 87 0.30 11.35 1.18
C VAL A 87 -1.06 12.03 1.27
N LEU A 88 -1.06 13.33 1.01
CA LEU A 88 -2.27 14.15 0.87
C LEU A 88 -2.62 14.29 -0.62
N TYR A 89 -3.48 15.25 -0.97
CA TYR A 89 -3.90 15.45 -2.35
C TYR A 89 -2.73 15.64 -3.31
N ARG A 90 -2.77 14.92 -4.44
CA ARG A 90 -1.87 15.12 -5.58
C ARG A 90 -2.65 14.94 -6.88
N GLU A 91 -2.37 15.80 -7.86
CA GLU A 91 -2.94 15.63 -9.19
C GLU A 91 -2.51 14.29 -9.80
N LYS A 92 -3.42 13.60 -10.50
CA LYS A 92 -3.14 12.31 -11.13
C LYS A 92 -1.95 12.36 -12.11
N ALA A 93 -1.73 13.51 -12.76
CA ALA A 93 -0.59 13.75 -13.65
C ALA A 93 0.76 13.96 -12.92
N ASN A 94 0.75 14.02 -11.59
CA ASN A 94 1.92 14.19 -10.74
C ASN A 94 1.94 13.10 -9.64
N PRO A 95 2.07 11.82 -10.03
CA PRO A 95 2.06 10.71 -9.08
C PRO A 95 3.30 10.73 -8.16
N LEU A 96 3.20 10.09 -6.98
CA LEU A 96 4.33 9.95 -6.04
C LEU A 96 4.99 8.61 -6.30
N HIS A 97 6.32 8.57 -6.39
CA HIS A 97 7.06 7.32 -6.45
C HIS A 97 7.88 7.13 -5.19
N ILE A 98 7.58 6.10 -4.39
CA ILE A 98 8.36 5.66 -3.24
C ILE A 98 9.11 4.40 -3.67
N VAL A 99 10.44 4.46 -3.73
CA VAL A 99 11.25 3.42 -4.38
C VAL A 99 12.43 3.01 -3.51
N GLY A 100 12.56 1.71 -3.23
CA GLY A 100 13.79 1.16 -2.68
C GLY A 100 14.82 0.88 -3.77
N LYS A 101 16.10 1.10 -3.49
CA LYS A 101 17.19 0.66 -4.40
C LYS A 101 17.37 -0.86 -4.37
N ASP A 102 16.96 -1.52 -3.29
CA ASP A 102 16.96 -2.97 -3.16
C ASP A 102 15.77 -3.44 -2.32
N ARG A 103 14.91 -4.30 -2.87
CA ARG A 103 13.70 -4.79 -2.19
C ARG A 103 13.96 -5.31 -0.78
N LYS A 104 15.07 -6.01 -0.55
CA LYS A 104 15.32 -6.70 0.72
C LYS A 104 15.93 -5.80 1.79
N SER A 105 16.68 -4.78 1.39
CA SER A 105 17.49 -3.96 2.30
C SER A 105 17.10 -2.48 2.34
N SER A 106 16.25 -2.02 1.42
CA SER A 106 15.55 -0.73 1.52
C SER A 106 14.25 -0.94 2.29
N VAL A 107 14.19 -0.45 3.52
CA VAL A 107 13.12 -0.79 4.48
C VAL A 107 12.39 0.46 4.98
N ILE A 108 11.06 0.42 4.97
CA ILE A 108 10.20 1.32 5.73
C ILE A 108 9.76 0.55 6.97
N PHE A 109 10.28 0.92 8.13
CA PHE A 109 10.05 0.22 9.38
C PHE A 109 9.08 0.99 10.28
N GLY A 110 8.02 0.33 10.75
CA GLY A 110 7.01 0.95 11.63
C GLY A 110 7.40 0.88 13.11
N THR A 111 7.25 -0.28 13.72
CA THR A 111 7.40 -0.46 15.17
C THR A 111 7.70 -1.92 15.53
N ASP A 112 8.41 -2.11 16.64
CA ASP A 112 8.59 -3.43 17.26
C ASP A 112 7.41 -3.79 18.18
N GLU A 113 6.50 -2.83 18.43
CA GLU A 113 5.39 -3.01 19.36
C GLU A 113 4.20 -3.71 18.72
N ASP A 114 3.69 -4.74 19.40
CA ASP A 114 2.39 -5.36 19.07
C ASP A 114 1.23 -4.43 19.43
N ALA A 115 0.13 -4.54 18.69
CA ALA A 115 -1.12 -3.83 18.93
C ALA A 115 -0.93 -2.31 19.17
N TRP A 116 -0.04 -1.68 18.40
CA TRP A 116 0.34 -0.28 18.59
C TRP A 116 -0.87 0.66 18.51
N THR A 117 -1.77 0.46 17.55
CA THR A 117 -3.01 1.24 17.37
C THR A 117 -3.87 1.23 18.62
N ASP A 118 -4.12 0.06 19.20
CA ASP A 118 -4.95 -0.09 20.40
C ASP A 118 -4.29 0.57 21.62
N ARG A 119 -2.98 0.35 21.82
CA ARG A 119 -2.20 0.94 22.92
C ARG A 119 -2.12 2.47 22.82
N ASN A 120 -2.24 3.03 21.62
CA ASN A 120 -2.21 4.46 21.35
C ASN A 120 -3.60 5.07 21.12
N GLY A 121 -4.66 4.34 21.50
CA GLY A 121 -6.05 4.80 21.44
C GLY A 121 -6.47 5.27 20.04
N VAL A 122 -5.98 4.61 19.00
CA VAL A 122 -6.42 4.86 17.62
C VAL A 122 -7.78 4.20 17.44
N SER A 123 -8.79 4.97 17.03
CA SER A 123 -10.10 4.41 16.75
C SER A 123 -10.07 3.50 15.52
N GLU A 124 -10.94 2.50 15.48
CA GLU A 124 -10.98 1.48 14.43
C GLU A 124 -11.03 2.09 13.02
N ASN A 125 -11.87 3.11 12.83
CA ASN A 125 -12.02 3.83 11.57
C ASN A 125 -10.85 4.75 11.19
N GLU A 126 -9.80 4.82 12.01
CA GLU A 126 -8.60 5.63 11.78
C GLU A 126 -7.31 4.81 11.67
N LYS A 127 -7.33 3.50 11.97
CA LYS A 127 -6.14 2.64 11.95
C LYS A 127 -5.41 2.65 10.60
N TRP A 128 -6.17 2.74 9.51
CA TRP A 128 -5.65 2.87 8.14
C TRP A 128 -4.84 4.15 7.89
N LYS A 129 -4.87 5.17 8.77
CA LYS A 129 -4.09 6.41 8.64
C LYS A 129 -2.66 6.28 9.19
N TYR A 130 -2.37 5.17 9.86
CA TYR A 130 -1.12 4.92 10.58
C TYR A 130 -0.24 3.87 9.89
N SER A 131 -0.29 3.86 8.56
CA SER A 131 0.37 2.87 7.71
C SER A 131 1.78 3.25 7.30
N SER A 132 2.60 2.28 6.87
CA SER A 132 3.92 2.58 6.28
C SER A 132 3.79 3.56 5.10
N VAL A 133 2.76 3.37 4.28
CA VAL A 133 2.29 4.37 3.29
C VAL A 133 0.79 4.55 3.44
N SER A 134 0.35 5.76 3.81
CA SER A 134 -1.06 6.11 3.96
C SER A 134 -1.44 7.23 2.99
N VAL A 135 -2.41 6.98 2.11
CA VAL A 135 -2.96 7.96 1.17
C VAL A 135 -4.30 8.47 1.71
N ILE A 136 -4.28 9.69 2.26
CA ILE A 136 -5.38 10.26 3.05
C ILE A 136 -6.40 11.00 2.18
N GLU A 137 -5.97 11.48 1.01
CA GLU A 137 -6.75 12.27 0.07
C GLU A 137 -6.50 11.74 -1.35
N ASP A 138 -7.17 12.30 -2.36
CA ASP A 138 -7.05 11.84 -3.75
C ASP A 138 -5.62 12.02 -4.28
N ALA A 139 -4.98 10.92 -4.65
CA ALA A 139 -3.62 10.89 -5.16
C ALA A 139 -3.32 9.57 -5.88
N VAL A 140 -2.33 9.60 -6.78
CA VAL A 140 -1.74 8.40 -7.37
C VAL A 140 -0.36 8.16 -6.74
N VAL A 141 -0.14 6.97 -6.20
CA VAL A 141 1.11 6.60 -5.52
C VAL A 141 1.63 5.26 -6.06
N HIS A 142 2.91 5.22 -6.39
CA HIS A 142 3.64 4.00 -6.74
C HIS A 142 4.60 3.65 -5.61
N VAL A 143 4.52 2.44 -5.09
CA VAL A 143 5.43 1.88 -4.08
C VAL A 143 6.18 0.72 -4.73
N LEU A 144 7.49 0.87 -4.91
CA LEU A 144 8.29 0.01 -5.80
C LEU A 144 9.54 -0.52 -5.09
N ASN A 145 9.83 -1.82 -5.24
CA ASN A 145 11.12 -2.40 -4.88
C ASN A 145 11.57 -2.10 -3.44
N VAL A 146 10.64 -2.16 -2.47
CA VAL A 146 10.88 -1.82 -1.05
C VAL A 146 10.25 -2.85 -0.13
N THR A 147 10.79 -3.02 1.07
CA THR A 147 10.14 -3.76 2.15
C THR A 147 9.46 -2.79 3.10
N CYS A 148 8.16 -2.98 3.35
CA CYS A 148 7.44 -2.35 4.46
C CYS A 148 7.38 -3.37 5.60
N LEU A 149 7.98 -3.07 6.75
CA LEU A 149 8.16 -4.00 7.86
C LEU A 149 7.52 -3.48 9.15
N ASN A 150 6.68 -4.32 9.77
CA ASN A 150 6.03 -4.12 11.06
C ASN A 150 5.37 -2.74 11.18
N PRO A 151 4.30 -2.44 10.42
CA PRO A 151 3.65 -1.14 10.45
C PRO A 151 3.03 -0.82 11.82
N ARG A 152 2.73 0.47 12.08
CA ARG A 152 1.99 0.90 13.26
C ARG A 152 0.50 0.54 13.20
N GLY A 153 -0.10 0.66 12.01
CA GLY A 153 -1.43 0.16 11.64
C GLY A 153 -1.31 -0.72 10.40
N TYR A 154 -2.01 -0.39 9.31
CA TYR A 154 -1.98 -1.19 8.08
C TYR A 154 -0.61 -1.05 7.39
N ILE A 155 -0.25 -1.92 6.44
CA ILE A 155 1.04 -1.78 5.74
C ILE A 155 0.94 -0.68 4.68
N ILE A 156 0.03 -0.82 3.71
CA ILE A 156 -0.24 0.19 2.67
C ILE A 156 -1.76 0.39 2.55
N SER A 157 -2.22 1.64 2.65
CA SER A 157 -3.66 1.93 2.61
C SER A 157 -3.99 3.27 1.97
N GLY A 158 -5.11 3.30 1.25
CA GLY A 158 -5.77 4.51 0.76
C GLY A 158 -7.28 4.30 0.72
N TYR A 159 -8.01 5.14 1.47
CA TYR A 159 -9.48 5.07 1.60
C TYR A 159 -10.21 6.30 1.04
N ALA A 160 -9.49 7.29 0.51
CA ALA A 160 -10.12 8.36 -0.27
C ALA A 160 -10.64 7.81 -1.61
N ASN A 161 -11.65 8.46 -2.19
CA ASN A 161 -12.35 7.95 -3.38
C ASN A 161 -11.41 7.74 -4.58
N ASP A 162 -10.38 8.58 -4.72
CA ASP A 162 -9.37 8.49 -5.80
C ASP A 162 -7.95 8.26 -5.24
N ALA A 163 -7.81 7.53 -4.12
CA ALA A 163 -6.52 7.08 -3.60
C ALA A 163 -5.99 5.83 -4.34
N VAL A 164 -5.48 6.03 -5.56
CA VAL A 164 -4.97 4.95 -6.42
C VAL A 164 -3.54 4.60 -6.03
N ILE A 165 -3.31 3.34 -5.66
CA ILE A 165 -2.00 2.86 -5.22
C ILE A 165 -1.53 1.69 -6.07
N HIS A 166 -0.31 1.77 -6.59
CA HIS A 166 0.34 0.72 -7.35
C HIS A 166 1.54 0.18 -6.56
N VAL A 167 1.44 -1.05 -6.07
CA VAL A 167 2.52 -1.75 -5.37
C VAL A 167 3.16 -2.73 -6.32
N ASP A 168 4.47 -2.61 -6.56
CA ASP A 168 5.19 -3.54 -7.43
C ASP A 168 6.53 -3.98 -6.84
N SER A 169 6.80 -5.28 -6.91
CA SER A 169 8.06 -5.87 -6.45
C SER A 169 8.37 -5.55 -4.98
N CYS A 170 7.35 -5.53 -4.11
CA CYS A 170 7.48 -5.17 -2.70
C CYS A 170 7.34 -6.37 -1.77
N SER A 171 7.83 -6.22 -0.54
CA SER A 171 7.52 -7.14 0.56
C SER A 171 6.76 -6.38 1.65
N LEU A 172 5.53 -6.78 1.92
CA LEU A 172 4.67 -6.21 2.95
C LEU A 172 4.63 -7.19 4.12
N LEU A 173 5.39 -6.90 5.17
CA LEU A 173 5.69 -7.87 6.22
C LEU A 173 5.25 -7.35 7.59
N ASP A 174 4.51 -8.17 8.31
CA ASP A 174 4.43 -8.14 9.76
C ASP A 174 5.07 -9.43 10.29
N THR A 175 6.13 -9.26 11.07
CA THR A 175 6.92 -10.34 11.68
C THR A 175 6.70 -10.46 13.18
N ARG A 176 5.84 -9.59 13.73
CA ARG A 176 5.49 -9.59 15.14
C ARG A 176 4.56 -10.74 15.47
N ASP A 177 4.69 -11.25 16.69
CA ASP A 177 3.80 -12.28 17.22
C ASP A 177 2.53 -11.60 17.79
N GLY A 178 1.38 -11.69 17.11
CA GLY A 178 0.13 -11.15 17.66
C GLY A 178 -1.05 -11.15 16.70
N ASN A 179 -2.25 -11.43 17.22
CA ASN A 179 -3.49 -11.48 16.40
C ASN A 179 -4.15 -10.11 16.20
N ASN A 180 -3.66 -9.04 16.84
CA ASN A 180 -4.31 -7.72 16.90
C ASN A 180 -3.36 -6.58 16.50
N ASN A 181 -2.43 -6.85 15.60
CA ASN A 181 -1.54 -5.79 15.10
C ASN A 181 -2.24 -4.85 14.12
N ASN A 182 -3.44 -5.24 13.62
CA ASN A 182 -4.17 -4.53 12.57
C ASN A 182 -3.24 -4.18 11.41
N SER A 183 -2.45 -5.17 10.97
CA SER A 183 -1.37 -4.97 10.01
C SER A 183 -1.79 -5.26 8.58
N ASP A 184 -3.05 -4.99 8.25
CA ASP A 184 -3.69 -5.30 6.98
C ASP A 184 -2.77 -4.94 5.80
N GLY A 185 -2.60 -5.86 4.86
CA GLY A 185 -1.54 -5.78 3.86
C GLY A 185 -1.75 -4.63 2.88
N PHE A 186 -2.86 -4.67 2.14
CA PHE A 186 -3.16 -3.69 1.10
C PHE A 186 -4.63 -3.27 1.08
N ALA A 187 -4.86 -1.96 1.00
CA ALA A 187 -6.15 -1.37 0.65
C ALA A 187 -5.95 -0.16 -0.28
N GLY A 188 -6.73 -0.05 -1.34
CA GLY A 188 -6.66 1.08 -2.27
C GLY A 188 -7.98 1.30 -2.98
N ALA A 189 -8.14 2.48 -3.58
CA ALA A 189 -9.32 2.83 -4.38
C ALA A 189 -9.32 2.11 -5.74
N GLY A 190 -10.40 2.29 -6.50
CA GLY A 190 -10.54 1.72 -7.84
C GLY A 190 -9.39 2.10 -8.78
N GLY A 191 -8.89 1.12 -9.54
CA GLY A 191 -7.72 1.25 -10.41
C GLY A 191 -6.38 0.93 -9.73
N SER A 192 -6.38 0.58 -8.44
CA SER A 192 -5.17 0.19 -7.71
C SER A 192 -4.65 -1.20 -8.12
N SER A 193 -3.38 -1.48 -7.85
CA SER A 193 -2.77 -2.77 -8.19
C SER A 193 -1.71 -3.26 -7.21
N VAL A 194 -1.57 -4.58 -7.09
CA VAL A 194 -0.47 -5.25 -6.39
C VAL A 194 0.18 -6.28 -7.32
N THR A 195 1.46 -6.09 -7.65
CA THR A 195 2.19 -6.94 -8.59
C THR A 195 3.52 -7.44 -8.04
N ASN A 196 3.90 -8.67 -8.39
CA ASN A 196 5.23 -9.25 -8.10
C ASN A 196 5.64 -9.19 -6.61
N SER A 197 4.67 -9.23 -5.70
CA SER A 197 4.85 -8.87 -4.31
C SER A 197 4.65 -10.05 -3.36
N LEU A 198 5.21 -9.93 -2.16
CA LEU A 198 4.95 -10.82 -1.04
C LEU A 198 4.17 -10.03 0.01
N ILE A 199 3.09 -10.59 0.51
CA ILE A 199 2.33 -10.06 1.65
C ILE A 199 2.32 -11.12 2.74
N SER A 200 2.83 -10.79 3.91
CA SER A 200 2.78 -11.62 5.12
C SER A 200 2.29 -10.72 6.24
N THR A 201 1.01 -10.81 6.59
CA THR A 201 0.37 -9.92 7.56
C THR A 201 -0.46 -10.72 8.57
N ALA A 202 -0.64 -10.16 9.77
CA ALA A 202 -1.44 -10.70 10.83
C ALA A 202 -2.92 -10.20 10.81
N ASP A 203 -3.41 -9.78 9.64
CA ASP A 203 -4.80 -9.39 9.40
C ASP A 203 -5.15 -9.61 7.90
N ASP A 204 -6.17 -8.92 7.37
CA ASP A 204 -6.56 -9.02 5.96
C ASP A 204 -5.37 -8.76 5.01
N GLY A 205 -5.09 -9.70 4.11
CA GLY A 205 -3.99 -9.61 3.13
C GLY A 205 -4.22 -8.50 2.12
N ILE A 206 -5.30 -8.62 1.33
CA ILE A 206 -5.74 -7.61 0.36
C ILE A 206 -7.23 -7.37 0.56
N LYS A 207 -7.60 -6.11 0.81
CA LYS A 207 -8.99 -5.65 0.87
C LYS A 207 -9.49 -5.28 -0.52
N VAL A 208 -10.31 -6.16 -1.09
CA VAL A 208 -10.89 -6.05 -2.44
C VAL A 208 -12.21 -5.26 -2.37
N TYR A 209 -12.12 -4.00 -1.95
CA TYR A 209 -13.30 -3.11 -1.77
C TYR A 209 -13.54 -2.17 -2.95
N SER A 210 -12.73 -2.29 -3.99
CA SER A 210 -12.80 -1.47 -5.20
C SER A 210 -12.19 -2.24 -6.36
N ASP A 211 -12.33 -1.72 -7.57
CA ASP A 211 -11.77 -2.35 -8.75
C ASP A 211 -10.23 -2.43 -8.63
N ILE A 212 -9.67 -3.63 -8.53
CA ILE A 212 -8.23 -3.82 -8.36
C ILE A 212 -7.66 -4.93 -9.23
N THR A 213 -6.36 -4.82 -9.50
CA THR A 213 -5.58 -5.84 -10.20
C THR A 213 -4.53 -6.45 -9.28
N ILE A 214 -4.46 -7.79 -9.25
CA ILE A 214 -3.45 -8.54 -8.50
C ILE A 214 -2.69 -9.43 -9.49
N GLU A 215 -1.37 -9.32 -9.55
CA GLU A 215 -0.56 -10.16 -10.46
C GLU A 215 0.69 -10.72 -9.76
N ASN A 216 1.00 -12.01 -9.97
CA ASN A 216 2.22 -12.66 -9.50
C ASN A 216 2.53 -12.39 -8.02
N THR A 217 1.51 -12.52 -7.17
CA THR A 217 1.59 -12.13 -5.77
C THR A 217 1.47 -13.37 -4.88
N THR A 218 2.27 -13.42 -3.82
CA THR A 218 2.16 -14.45 -2.77
C THR A 218 1.62 -13.81 -1.50
N ILE A 219 0.63 -14.44 -0.88
CA ILE A 219 0.09 -14.05 0.42
C ILE A 219 0.34 -15.18 1.41
N GLU A 220 1.05 -14.89 2.49
CA GLU A 220 1.18 -15.75 3.65
C GLU A 220 0.02 -15.43 4.61
N HIS A 221 -0.88 -16.40 4.76
CA HIS A 221 -2.07 -16.34 5.59
C HIS A 221 -1.71 -16.72 7.02
N HIS A 222 -1.70 -15.73 7.90
CA HIS A 222 -1.58 -15.91 9.35
C HIS A 222 -2.95 -16.17 9.98
N ARG A 223 -3.02 -16.32 11.30
CA ARG A 223 -4.24 -16.70 12.02
C ARG A 223 -5.43 -15.75 11.81
N ASN A 224 -5.16 -14.45 11.74
CA ASN A 224 -6.18 -13.41 11.73
C ASN A 224 -6.33 -12.80 10.33
N GLY A 225 -7.58 -12.53 9.94
CA GLY A 225 -7.95 -11.92 8.66
C GLY A 225 -7.99 -12.90 7.50
N ALA A 226 -8.38 -12.39 6.32
CA ALA A 226 -8.44 -13.17 5.09
C ALA A 226 -7.39 -12.70 4.06
N PRO A 227 -6.72 -13.61 3.33
CA PRO A 227 -5.86 -13.28 2.20
C PRO A 227 -6.55 -12.36 1.19
N LEU A 228 -7.79 -12.66 0.80
CA LEU A 228 -8.66 -11.77 0.04
C LEU A 228 -9.93 -11.48 0.85
N GLN A 229 -10.09 -10.22 1.27
CA GLN A 229 -11.26 -9.74 2.01
C GLN A 229 -12.13 -8.86 1.12
N PHE A 230 -13.42 -9.19 0.97
CA PHE A 230 -14.36 -8.50 0.06
C PHE A 230 -15.33 -7.54 0.73
N GLY A 231 -15.36 -7.49 2.07
CA GLY A 231 -16.05 -6.44 2.79
C GLY A 231 -16.44 -6.80 4.22
N TRP A 232 -16.39 -5.80 5.09
CA TRP A 232 -16.95 -5.83 6.45
C TRP A 232 -18.31 -5.12 6.53
N GLY A 233 -18.97 -4.91 5.39
CA GLY A 233 -20.19 -4.11 5.21
C GLY A 233 -19.92 -2.88 4.35
N GLY A 234 -20.91 -2.00 4.20
CA GLY A 234 -20.74 -0.74 3.49
C GLY A 234 -21.89 -0.41 2.53
N LYS A 235 -21.59 0.46 1.56
CA LYS A 235 -22.54 0.90 0.54
C LYS A 235 -22.73 -0.18 -0.53
N ASN A 236 -23.86 -0.11 -1.22
CA ASN A 236 -24.18 -0.99 -2.34
C ASN A 236 -23.28 -0.62 -3.51
N GLU A 237 -22.45 -1.57 -3.95
CA GLU A 237 -21.47 -1.33 -5.00
C GLU A 237 -21.22 -2.59 -5.83
N THR A 238 -20.83 -2.38 -7.08
CA THR A 238 -20.29 -3.42 -7.94
C THR A 238 -18.78 -3.25 -7.99
N VAL A 239 -18.05 -4.29 -7.57
CA VAL A 239 -16.58 -4.29 -7.55
C VAL A 239 -16.07 -5.42 -8.42
N SER A 240 -15.05 -5.14 -9.22
CA SER A 240 -14.42 -6.09 -10.13
C SER A 240 -12.95 -6.32 -9.77
N ALA A 241 -12.54 -7.58 -9.63
CA ALA A 241 -11.14 -7.93 -9.35
C ALA A 241 -10.56 -8.80 -10.47
N GLN A 242 -9.38 -8.42 -10.95
CA GLN A 242 -8.62 -9.18 -11.93
C GLN A 242 -7.37 -9.74 -11.25
N ILE A 243 -7.27 -11.06 -11.18
CA ILE A 243 -6.24 -11.76 -10.43
C ILE A 243 -5.50 -12.72 -11.35
N LYS A 244 -4.17 -12.67 -11.35
CA LYS A 244 -3.33 -13.57 -12.14
C LYS A 244 -2.12 -14.06 -11.36
N GLY A 245 -1.88 -15.37 -11.33
CA GLY A 245 -0.71 -15.94 -10.65
C GLY A 245 -0.69 -15.62 -9.14
N LEU A 246 -1.79 -15.89 -8.44
CA LEU A 246 -1.90 -15.70 -6.99
C LEU A 246 -1.54 -16.99 -6.26
N VAL A 247 -0.64 -16.90 -5.28
CA VAL A 247 -0.32 -17.99 -4.37
C VAL A 247 -0.74 -17.62 -2.95
N ILE A 248 -1.50 -18.47 -2.27
CA ILE A 248 -1.89 -18.31 -0.88
C ILE A 248 -1.30 -19.45 -0.06
N LYS A 249 -0.55 -19.12 1.00
CA LYS A 249 0.11 -20.10 1.87
C LYS A 249 -0.34 -19.97 3.31
N GLY A 250 -0.85 -21.04 3.90
CA GLY A 250 -1.12 -21.07 5.33
C GLY A 250 0.19 -21.12 6.13
N VAL A 251 0.43 -20.13 7.01
CA VAL A 251 1.66 -20.07 7.82
C VAL A 251 1.41 -20.04 9.33
N ASP A 252 0.15 -19.99 9.78
CA ASP A 252 -0.17 -20.16 11.21
C ASP A 252 0.34 -21.51 11.74
N ARG A 253 1.04 -21.47 12.88
CA ARG A 253 1.71 -22.64 13.48
C ARG A 253 0.73 -23.73 13.92
N GLU A 254 -0.50 -23.36 14.26
CA GLU A 254 -1.56 -24.29 14.68
C GLU A 254 -2.44 -24.73 13.50
N ASN A 255 -2.21 -24.18 12.29
CA ASN A 255 -3.10 -24.32 11.14
C ASN A 255 -4.54 -23.90 11.49
N ARG A 256 -4.69 -22.79 12.21
CA ARG A 256 -5.97 -22.25 12.66
C ARG A 256 -6.14 -20.81 12.20
N TYR A 257 -7.28 -20.55 11.58
CA TYR A 257 -7.60 -19.28 10.94
C TYR A 257 -8.98 -18.78 11.40
N ASN A 258 -9.14 -17.48 11.65
CA ASN A 258 -10.48 -16.94 11.93
C ASN A 258 -11.33 -16.71 10.66
N MET A 259 -10.70 -16.73 9.47
CA MET A 259 -11.35 -16.54 8.19
C MET A 259 -10.80 -17.49 7.13
N ALA A 260 -11.60 -17.76 6.08
CA ALA A 260 -11.16 -18.52 4.92
C ALA A 260 -10.25 -17.68 3.98
N PRO A 261 -9.53 -18.31 3.03
CA PRO A 261 -8.68 -17.61 2.07
C PRO A 261 -9.40 -16.50 1.29
N ILE A 262 -10.64 -16.76 0.87
CA ILE A 262 -11.50 -15.83 0.15
C ILE A 262 -12.74 -15.59 1.01
N THR A 263 -12.79 -14.43 1.66
CA THR A 263 -13.84 -14.12 2.64
C THR A 263 -14.61 -12.87 2.25
N TRP A 264 -15.92 -12.94 2.42
CA TRP A 264 -16.81 -11.78 2.40
C TRP A 264 -17.67 -11.83 3.66
N GLU A 265 -17.37 -10.95 4.61
CA GLU A 265 -17.99 -10.98 5.93
C GLU A 265 -19.41 -10.36 5.91
N ARG A 266 -19.54 -9.16 5.35
CA ARG A 266 -20.79 -8.38 5.34
C ARG A 266 -20.89 -7.54 4.05
N GLY A 267 -22.12 -7.30 3.61
CA GLY A 267 -22.44 -6.47 2.43
C GLY A 267 -23.90 -6.01 2.46
N ASN A 268 -24.27 -5.15 1.51
CA ASN A 268 -25.65 -4.69 1.31
C ASN A 268 -25.94 -4.60 -0.19
N ASP A 269 -26.77 -5.49 -0.73
CA ASP A 269 -27.11 -5.62 -2.17
C ASP A 269 -25.92 -5.37 -3.13
N SER A 270 -24.74 -5.89 -2.77
CA SER A 270 -23.50 -5.62 -3.49
C SER A 270 -23.14 -6.76 -4.43
N VAL A 271 -22.39 -6.45 -5.48
CA VAL A 271 -21.93 -7.42 -6.47
C VAL A 271 -20.41 -7.45 -6.49
N ARG A 272 -19.83 -8.66 -6.52
CA ARG A 272 -18.39 -8.88 -6.74
C ARG A 272 -18.20 -9.71 -8.01
N ASN A 273 -17.44 -9.18 -8.96
CA ASN A 273 -17.06 -9.88 -10.18
C ASN A 273 -15.56 -10.18 -10.13
N VAL A 274 -15.20 -11.44 -9.97
CA VAL A 274 -13.82 -11.87 -9.76
C VAL A 274 -13.40 -12.77 -10.91
N SER A 275 -12.27 -12.44 -11.53
CA SER A 275 -11.64 -13.28 -12.55
C SER A 275 -10.26 -13.67 -12.08
N ILE A 276 -9.97 -14.97 -12.05
CA ILE A 276 -8.69 -15.52 -11.57
C ILE A 276 -8.07 -16.42 -12.64
N ASP A 277 -6.85 -16.12 -13.05
CA ASP A 277 -6.03 -16.99 -13.91
C ASP A 277 -4.76 -17.43 -13.17
N GLY A 278 -4.72 -18.67 -12.71
CA GLY A 278 -3.61 -19.22 -11.94
C GLY A 278 -3.74 -18.89 -10.46
N LEU A 279 -4.54 -19.68 -9.74
CA LEU A 279 -4.63 -19.66 -8.28
C LEU A 279 -4.00 -20.92 -7.70
N GLU A 280 -3.06 -20.76 -6.78
CA GLU A 280 -2.49 -21.87 -6.00
C GLU A 280 -2.73 -21.63 -4.51
N VAL A 281 -3.39 -22.59 -3.85
CA VAL A 281 -3.68 -22.50 -2.42
C VAL A 281 -3.01 -23.66 -1.69
N GLU A 282 -2.08 -23.33 -0.80
CA GLU A 282 -1.33 -24.23 0.06
C GLU A 282 -1.75 -23.98 1.52
N ILE A 283 -2.99 -24.34 1.86
CA ILE A 283 -3.54 -24.19 3.22
C ILE A 283 -4.20 -25.47 3.69
N LYS A 284 -4.14 -25.73 4.99
CA LYS A 284 -4.77 -26.86 5.66
C LYS A 284 -5.22 -26.45 7.06
N GLY A 285 -5.99 -27.29 7.72
CA GLY A 285 -6.38 -27.10 9.11
C GLY A 285 -7.81 -26.61 9.26
N GLU A 286 -8.01 -25.63 10.13
CA GLU A 286 -9.34 -25.27 10.62
C GLU A 286 -9.63 -23.77 10.49
N VAL A 287 -10.89 -23.43 10.19
CA VAL A 287 -11.44 -22.08 10.29
C VAL A 287 -12.42 -21.99 11.46
N TYR A 288 -12.43 -20.88 12.19
CA TYR A 288 -13.36 -20.68 13.30
C TYR A 288 -14.75 -20.30 12.78
N ASN A 289 -15.76 -21.12 13.08
CA ASN A 289 -17.15 -20.82 12.78
C ASN A 289 -17.81 -20.10 13.96
N GLU A 290 -18.02 -18.79 13.82
CA GLU A 290 -18.63 -17.95 14.87
C GLU A 290 -20.07 -18.36 15.22
N GLU A 291 -20.87 -18.81 14.24
CA GLU A 291 -22.27 -19.20 14.46
C GLU A 291 -22.37 -20.45 15.36
N GLU A 292 -21.40 -21.34 15.25
CA GLU A 292 -21.34 -22.61 15.99
C GLU A 292 -20.39 -22.56 17.20
N MET A 293 -19.62 -21.48 17.33
CA MET A 293 -18.54 -21.33 18.29
C MET A 293 -17.54 -22.51 18.26
N ALA A 294 -17.20 -22.98 17.07
CA ALA A 294 -16.41 -24.19 16.87
C ALA A 294 -15.44 -24.09 15.70
N TRP A 295 -14.31 -24.79 15.81
CA TRP A 295 -13.37 -24.99 14.71
C TRP A 295 -13.90 -26.02 13.72
N ARG A 296 -13.79 -25.73 12.43
CA ARG A 296 -14.23 -26.59 11.33
C ARG A 296 -13.13 -26.73 10.28
N PRO A 297 -13.08 -27.81 9.50
CA PRO A 297 -12.15 -27.89 8.38
C PRO A 297 -12.23 -26.64 7.49
N ILE A 298 -11.09 -26.03 7.20
CA ILE A 298 -11.04 -24.84 6.36
C ILE A 298 -11.43 -25.16 4.92
N GLY A 299 -12.24 -24.29 4.31
CA GLY A 299 -12.54 -24.29 2.89
C GLY A 299 -11.94 -23.06 2.20
N LEU A 300 -12.05 -23.01 0.88
CA LEU A 300 -11.59 -21.88 0.06
C LEU A 300 -12.36 -20.60 0.36
N PHE A 301 -13.66 -20.72 0.59
CA PHE A 301 -14.59 -19.61 0.71
C PHE A 301 -15.21 -19.49 2.10
N GLU A 302 -15.45 -18.24 2.50
CA GLU A 302 -16.41 -17.87 3.53
C GLU A 302 -17.23 -16.65 3.05
N LEU A 303 -18.31 -16.92 2.31
CA LEU A 303 -19.18 -15.89 1.72
C LEU A 303 -20.49 -15.80 2.52
N LYS A 304 -20.56 -14.85 3.45
CA LYS A 304 -21.65 -14.74 4.45
C LYS A 304 -22.89 -13.94 3.99
N PRO A 305 -22.80 -12.83 3.24
CA PRO A 305 -23.97 -11.99 2.92
C PRO A 305 -24.94 -12.71 1.98
N SER A 306 -26.21 -12.86 2.37
CA SER A 306 -27.24 -13.57 1.58
C SER A 306 -27.96 -12.69 0.55
N ASP A 307 -27.86 -11.38 0.71
CA ASP A 307 -28.43 -10.35 -0.16
C ASP A 307 -27.48 -9.90 -1.27
N CYS A 308 -26.21 -10.31 -1.19
CA CYS A 308 -25.19 -9.98 -2.19
C CYS A 308 -24.99 -11.09 -3.24
N GLU A 309 -24.26 -10.72 -4.30
CA GLU A 309 -23.91 -11.61 -5.42
C GLU A 309 -22.38 -11.68 -5.59
N PHE A 310 -21.85 -12.90 -5.66
CA PHE A 310 -20.44 -13.18 -5.89
C PHE A 310 -20.29 -14.02 -7.15
N ASN A 311 -19.75 -13.41 -8.20
CA ASN A 311 -19.53 -14.02 -9.51
C ASN A 311 -18.04 -14.25 -9.70
N LEU A 312 -17.61 -15.50 -9.69
CA LEU A 312 -16.22 -15.92 -9.85
C LEU A 312 -16.06 -16.81 -11.08
N THR A 313 -15.10 -16.45 -11.92
CA THR A 313 -14.51 -17.35 -12.91
C THR A 313 -13.04 -17.55 -12.55
N ALA A 314 -12.64 -18.80 -12.32
CA ALA A 314 -11.26 -19.15 -12.04
C ALA A 314 -10.75 -20.24 -13.00
N VAL A 315 -9.58 -20.02 -13.58
CA VAL A 315 -8.90 -20.98 -14.47
C VAL A 315 -7.49 -21.28 -13.96
N ASN A 316 -6.96 -22.44 -14.34
CA ASN A 316 -5.64 -22.91 -13.93
C ASN A 316 -5.48 -22.98 -12.39
N VAL A 317 -6.51 -23.47 -11.70
CA VAL A 317 -6.54 -23.50 -10.22
C VAL A 317 -5.93 -24.78 -9.65
N LYS A 318 -5.18 -24.64 -8.55
CA LYS A 318 -4.63 -25.72 -7.71
C LYS A 318 -5.03 -25.52 -6.25
N LEU A 319 -6.00 -26.30 -5.78
CA LEU A 319 -6.51 -26.21 -4.40
C LEU A 319 -5.85 -27.17 -3.41
N ASN A 320 -5.02 -28.10 -3.89
CA ASN A 320 -4.31 -29.06 -3.05
C ASN A 320 -5.20 -29.83 -2.05
N GLY A 321 -6.44 -30.15 -2.46
CA GLY A 321 -7.41 -30.88 -1.64
C GLY A 321 -8.27 -30.02 -0.72
N LEU A 322 -8.15 -28.69 -0.78
CA LEU A 322 -9.00 -27.76 -0.04
C LEU A 322 -10.45 -27.81 -0.57
N PRO A 323 -11.46 -28.06 0.29
CA PRO A 323 -12.86 -28.02 -0.13
C PRO A 323 -13.30 -26.58 -0.42
N MET A 324 -14.41 -26.42 -1.14
CA MET A 324 -14.90 -25.09 -1.55
C MET A 324 -15.37 -24.22 -0.38
N GLY A 325 -16.15 -24.75 0.57
CA GLY A 325 -16.63 -23.97 1.73
C GLY A 325 -17.75 -22.95 1.45
N LEU A 326 -18.45 -23.06 0.31
CA LEU A 326 -19.51 -22.11 -0.06
C LEU A 326 -20.66 -22.07 0.96
N ARG A 327 -21.13 -20.85 1.28
CA ARG A 327 -22.22 -20.59 2.23
C ARG A 327 -23.44 -19.92 1.56
N LYS A 328 -23.83 -18.73 2.03
CA LYS A 328 -25.17 -18.13 1.88
C LYS A 328 -25.27 -17.16 0.69
N THR A 329 -24.14 -16.69 0.17
CA THR A 329 -24.08 -15.69 -0.91
C THR A 329 -24.52 -16.27 -2.26
N LYS A 330 -25.28 -15.49 -3.01
CA LYS A 330 -25.76 -15.85 -4.36
C LYS A 330 -24.66 -15.63 -5.40
N GLY A 331 -24.90 -16.08 -6.63
CA GLY A 331 -24.03 -15.82 -7.78
C GLY A 331 -23.49 -17.11 -8.40
N THR A 332 -22.51 -16.96 -9.27
CA THR A 332 -21.87 -18.07 -9.97
C THR A 332 -20.44 -18.27 -9.50
N VAL A 333 -20.03 -19.52 -9.27
CA VAL A 333 -18.64 -19.88 -8.99
C VAL A 333 -18.25 -20.98 -9.96
N ASP A 334 -17.48 -20.61 -10.97
CA ASP A 334 -16.92 -21.51 -11.97
C ASP A 334 -15.41 -21.64 -11.75
N ILE A 335 -14.95 -22.84 -11.41
CA ILE A 335 -13.54 -23.13 -11.17
C ILE A 335 -13.13 -24.29 -12.07
N SER A 336 -12.23 -23.98 -13.00
CA SER A 336 -11.55 -24.99 -13.81
C SER A 336 -10.17 -25.29 -13.23
N GLU A 337 -10.01 -26.52 -12.76
CA GLU A 337 -8.73 -27.00 -12.24
C GLU A 337 -7.71 -27.13 -13.37
N ALA A 338 -6.44 -26.84 -13.06
CA ALA A 338 -5.35 -27.11 -14.00
C ALA A 338 -5.30 -28.62 -14.28
N LEU A 339 -5.24 -28.99 -15.57
CA LEU A 339 -4.97 -30.37 -15.97
C LEU A 339 -3.59 -30.76 -15.41
N LYS A 340 -3.56 -31.80 -14.58
CA LYS A 340 -2.35 -32.32 -13.92
C LYS A 340 -1.28 -32.77 -14.90
#